data_AF-A0A6I3CA12-F1
#
_entry.id   AF-A0A6I3CA12-F1
#
_cell.length_a   1.000
_cell.length_b   1.000
_cell.length_c   1.000
_cell.angle_alpha   90.00
_cell.angle_beta   90.00
_cell.angle_gamma   90.00
#
_symmetry.space_group_name_H-M   'P 1'
#
loop_
_entity.id
_entity.type
_entity.pdbx_description
1 polymer ?
#
loop_
_entity_poly.entity_id
_entity_poly.type
_entity_poly.pdbx_seq_one_letter_code
_entity_poly.pdbx_strand_id
1 'polypeptide(L)' 'MSSSSSAEISVIADGINMYRARVAGLAEPLIGSPQDDLIAALYETERALRNAHRAMQRAMKLAR' A
#
# COMPACT_ATOMS: atom_id res chain seq x y z
N MET A 1 -19.82 -15.57 -0.01
CA MET A 1 -19.59 -14.36 0.80
C MET A 1 -20.68 -13.34 0.49
N SER A 2 -21.04 -12.44 1.41
CA SER A 2 -22.02 -11.40 1.09
C SER A 2 -21.42 -10.41 0.08
N SER A 3 -22.26 -9.81 -0.77
CA SER A 3 -21.84 -8.74 -1.70
C SER A 3 -21.13 -7.58 -0.97
N SER A 4 -21.52 -7.32 0.28
CA SER A 4 -20.88 -6.35 1.17
C SER A 4 -19.43 -6.71 1.50
N SER A 5 -19.10 -7.99 1.78
CA SER A 5 -17.71 -8.38 2.07
C SER A 5 -16.77 -8.17 0.88
N SER A 6 -17.21 -8.50 -0.34
CA SER A 6 -16.38 -8.30 -1.54
C SER A 6 -16.19 -6.81 -1.87
N ALA A 7 -17.20 -5.98 -1.60
CA ALA A 7 -17.11 -4.53 -1.73
C ALA A 7 -16.10 -3.93 -0.73
N GLU A 8 -16.18 -4.32 0.55
CA GLU A 8 -15.24 -3.87 1.58
C GLU A 8 -13.78 -4.26 1.27
N ILE A 9 -13.56 -5.49 0.80
CA ILE A 9 -12.23 -5.94 0.37
C ILE A 9 -11.68 -5.06 -0.77
N SER A 10 -12.52 -4.70 -1.75
CA SER A 10 -12.13 -3.82 -2.84
C SER A 10 -11.76 -2.42 -2.34
N VAL A 11 -12.59 -1.83 -1.48
CA VAL A 11 -12.37 -0.49 -0.91
C VAL A 11 -11.05 -0.45 -0.14
N ILE A 12 -10.77 -1.47 0.67
CA ILE A 12 -9.51 -1.56 1.43
C ILE A 12 -8.31 -1.72 0.49
N ALA A 13 -8.42 -2.52 -0.58
CA ALA A 13 -7.35 -2.68 -1.56
C ALA A 13 -6.99 -1.35 -2.24
N ASP A 14 -8.00 -0.59 -2.67
CA ASP A 14 -7.81 0.72 -3.28
C ASP A 14 -7.18 1.72 -2.29
N GLY A 15 -7.65 1.72 -1.04
CA GLY A 15 -7.07 2.53 0.04
C GLY A 15 -5.58 2.24 0.27
N ILE A 16 -5.19 0.96 0.35
CA ILE A 16 -3.77 0.57 0.50
C ILE A 16 -2.95 1.06 -0.70
N ASN A 17 -3.45 0.93 -1.93
CA ASN A 17 -2.70 1.39 -3.10
C ASN A 17 -2.54 2.91 -3.13
N MET A 18 -3.57 3.67 -2.72
CA MET A 18 -3.48 5.11 -2.54
C MET A 18 -2.42 5.48 -1.49
N TYR A 19 -2.45 4.86 -0.32
CA TYR A 19 -1.46 5.13 0.73
C TYR A 19 -0.04 4.75 0.30
N ARG A 20 0.12 3.64 -0.43
CA ARG A 20 1.41 3.24 -1.01
C ARG A 20 1.99 4.33 -1.91
N ALA A 21 1.17 4.89 -2.80
CA ALA A 21 1.59 5.98 -3.69
C ALA A 21 1.97 7.25 -2.92
N ARG A 22 1.20 7.60 -1.87
CA ARG A 22 1.51 8.74 -1.01
C ARG A 22 2.83 8.57 -0.27
N VAL A 23 3.09 7.40 0.30
CA VAL A 23 4.37 7.10 0.98
C VAL A 23 5.54 7.17 0.01
N ALA A 24 5.39 6.65 -1.21
CA ALA A 24 6.42 6.80 -2.24
C ALA A 24 6.72 8.28 -2.56
N GLY A 25 5.68 9.11 -2.70
CA GLY A 25 5.83 10.54 -2.94
C GLY A 25 6.47 11.33 -1.80
N LEU A 26 6.42 10.83 -0.55
CA LEU A 26 7.15 11.45 0.57
C LEU A 26 8.67 11.26 0.48
N ALA A 27 9.13 10.19 -0.18
CA ALA A 27 10.56 9.92 -0.33
C ALA A 27 11.20 10.74 -1.47
N GLU A 28 10.44 11.06 -2.52
CA GLU A 28 10.93 11.82 -3.69
C GLU A 28 11.68 13.13 -3.34
N PRO A 29 11.16 14.04 -2.50
CA PRO A 29 11.84 15.28 -2.18
C PRO A 29 13.06 15.10 -1.25
N LEU A 30 13.25 13.92 -0.67
CA LEU A 30 14.33 13.64 0.27
C LEU A 30 15.58 13.07 -0.42
N ILE A 31 15.50 12.73 -1.72
CA ILE A 31 16.63 12.16 -2.46
C ILE A 31 17.82 13.14 -2.47
N GLY A 32 18.98 12.66 -2.00
CA GLY A 32 20.20 13.46 -1.87
C GLY A 32 20.26 14.33 -0.61
N SER A 33 19.25 14.27 0.26
CA SER A 33 19.31 14.84 1.62
C SER A 33 20.04 13.88 2.59
N PRO A 34 20.54 14.37 3.74
CA PRO A 34 21.18 13.52 4.75
C PRO A 34 20.19 12.68 5.58
N GLN A 35 18.92 12.57 5.16
CA GLN A 35 17.85 11.87 5.90
C GLN A 35 17.75 10.39 5.52
N ASP A 36 18.89 9.69 5.41
CA ASP A 36 18.98 8.32 4.90
C ASP A 36 18.07 7.35 5.67
N ASP A 37 18.01 7.46 7.00
CA ASP A 37 17.16 6.61 7.85
C ASP A 37 15.66 6.82 7.58
N LEU A 38 15.23 8.08 7.36
CA LEU A 38 13.84 8.37 7.03
C LEU A 38 13.48 7.84 5.65
N ILE A 39 14.37 8.00 4.67
CA ILE A 39 14.19 7.48 3.31
C ILE A 39 14.07 5.94 3.36
N ALA A 40 14.93 5.28 4.12
CA ALA A 40 14.88 3.84 4.33
C ALA A 40 13.53 3.41 4.92
N ALA A 41 13.08 4.06 5.99
CA ALA A 41 11.79 3.76 6.62
C ALA A 41 10.59 3.98 5.67
N LEU A 42 10.63 5.01 4.82
CA LEU A 42 9.60 5.27 3.82
C LEU A 42 9.57 4.17 2.75
N TYR A 43 10.73 3.73 2.25
CA TYR A 43 10.79 2.63 1.29
C TYR A 43 10.37 1.29 1.88
N GLU A 44 10.72 1.02 3.14
CA GLU A 44 10.23 -0.17 3.86
C GLU A 44 8.71 -0.16 3.99
N THR A 45 8.14 0.99 4.36
CA THR A 45 6.69 1.17 4.48
C THR A 45 6.00 0.99 3.12
N GLU A 46 6.54 1.58 2.06
CA GLU A 46 6.04 1.42 0.69
C GLU A 46 6.03 -0.06 0.27
N ARG A 47 7.11 -0.78 0.58
CA ARG A 47 7.22 -2.23 0.32
C ARG A 47 6.19 -3.04 1.11
N ALA A 48 5.97 -2.71 2.39
CA ALA A 48 4.96 -3.36 3.22
C ALA A 48 3.55 -3.14 2.64
N LEU A 49 3.21 -1.91 2.26
CA LEU A 49 1.93 -1.56 1.64
C LEU A 49 1.73 -2.28 0.30
N ARG A 50 2.77 -2.40 -0.52
CA ARG A 50 2.73 -3.19 -1.77
C ARG A 50 2.39 -4.66 -1.48
N ASN A 51 2.97 -5.25 -0.45
CA ASN A 51 2.67 -6.63 -0.05
C ASN A 51 1.25 -6.79 0.50
N ALA A 52 0.77 -5.82 1.31
CA ALA A 52 -0.60 -5.78 1.80
C ALA A 52 -1.61 -5.68 0.64
N HIS A 53 -1.35 -4.81 -0.35
CA HIS A 53 -2.19 -4.70 -1.54
C HIS A 53 -2.26 -6.03 -2.32
N ARG A 54 -1.12 -6.71 -2.50
CA ARG A 54 -1.09 -8.05 -3.13
C ARG A 54 -1.88 -9.09 -2.33
N ALA A 55 -1.84 -9.04 -1.00
CA ALA A 55 -2.64 -9.91 -0.16
C ALA A 55 -4.14 -9.65 -0.32
N MET A 56 -4.56 -8.38 -0.37
CA MET A 56 -5.95 -8.01 -0.63
C MET A 56 -6.43 -8.40 -2.02
N GLN A 57 -5.61 -8.20 -3.06
CA GLN A 57 -5.89 -8.68 -4.41
C GLN A 57 -6.11 -10.20 -4.47
N ARG A 58 -5.38 -10.98 -3.66
CA ARG A 58 -5.63 -12.42 -3.51
C ARG A 58 -6.97 -12.68 -2.81
N ALA A 59 -7.28 -11.98 -1.73
CA ALA A 59 -8.58 -12.09 -1.05
C ALA A 59 -9.75 -11.76 -2.00
N MET A 60 -9.63 -10.72 -2.84
CA MET A 60 -10.63 -10.37 -3.87
C MET A 60 -10.86 -11.51 -4.87
N LYS A 61 -9.82 -12.25 -5.25
CA LYS A 61 -9.96 -13.40 -6.17
C LYS A 61 -10.69 -14.57 -5.51
N LEU A 62 -10.48 -14.78 -4.21
CA LEU A 62 -11.12 -15.85 -3.44
C LEU A 62 -12.55 -15.51 -3.01
N ALA A 63 -12.89 -14.22 -2.95
CA ALA A 63 -14.22 -13.71 -2.58
C ALA A 63 -15.22 -13.67 -3.75
N ARG A 64 -14.82 -14.09 -4.94
CA ARG A 64 -15.66 -14.17 -6.15
C ARG A 64 -16.49 -15.44 -6.17
#